data_AF-A0A316JQ45-F1
#
_entry.id   AF-A0A316JQ45-F1
#
_cell.length_a   1.000
_cell.length_b   1.000
_cell.length_c   1.000
_cell.angle_alpha   90.00
_cell.angle_beta   90.00
_cell.angle_gamma   90.00
#
_symmetry.space_group_name_H-M   'P 1'
#
loop_
_entity.id
_entity.type
_entity.pdbx_description
1 polymer ?
#
loop_
_entity_poly.entity_id
_entity_poly.type
_entity_poly.pdbx_seq_one_letter_code
_entity_poly.pdbx_strand_id
1 'polypeptide(L)'
;MASQEDYDNMAKDMCGCVEESLEGMSDRGKQIMEDSDGDDVKMQEDFMAYMIEDSEGAEADMMVLGKMRLSLTSCGEKLEKKYDDVYSNESEDEIMKKLVEAVNNLDDGCKITKILINAGYEASK
;
A
#
# COMPACT_ATOMS: atom_id res chain seq x y z
N MET A 1 -6.59 -24.17 -7.21
CA MET A 1 -6.90 -22.80 -7.64
C MET A 1 -7.46 -22.09 -6.44
N ALA A 2 -6.89 -20.94 -6.12
CA ALA A 2 -7.38 -20.08 -5.06
C ALA A 2 -8.78 -19.57 -5.42
N SER A 3 -9.61 -19.39 -4.40
CA SER A 3 -10.94 -18.82 -4.55
C SER A 3 -10.88 -17.29 -4.60
N GLN A 4 -11.93 -16.65 -5.12
CA GLN A 4 -12.05 -15.18 -5.04
C GLN A 4 -12.04 -14.69 -3.58
N GLU A 5 -12.60 -15.47 -2.66
CA GLU A 5 -12.60 -15.15 -1.23
C GLU A 5 -11.17 -15.08 -0.64
N ASP A 6 -10.25 -15.92 -1.13
CA ASP A 6 -8.84 -15.86 -0.72
C ASP A 6 -8.20 -14.53 -1.12
N TYR A 7 -8.49 -14.05 -2.33
CA TYR A 7 -8.01 -12.76 -2.82
C TYR A 7 -8.66 -11.57 -2.09
N ASP A 8 -9.95 -11.64 -1.81
CA ASP A 8 -10.66 -10.60 -1.06
C ASP A 8 -10.12 -10.49 0.39
N ASN A 9 -9.79 -11.63 1.01
CA ASN A 9 -9.18 -11.66 2.34
C ASN A 9 -7.72 -11.17 2.31
N MET A 10 -6.95 -11.56 1.30
CA MET A 10 -5.58 -11.07 1.09
C MET A 10 -5.56 -9.55 0.90
N ALA A 11 -6.49 -9.01 0.11
CA ALA A 11 -6.64 -7.57 -0.10
C ALA A 11 -6.95 -6.84 1.21
N LYS A 12 -7.87 -7.36 2.04
CA LYS A 12 -8.20 -6.80 3.36
C LYS A 12 -7.01 -6.83 4.32
N ASP A 13 -6.30 -7.95 4.39
CA ASP A 13 -5.14 -8.05 5.27
C ASP A 13 -4.03 -7.08 4.83
N MET A 14 -3.82 -6.93 3.52
CA MET A 14 -2.85 -5.99 3.00
C MET A 14 -3.26 -4.53 3.26
N CYS A 15 -4.57 -4.24 3.20
CA CYS A 15 -5.08 -2.95 3.65
C CYS A 15 -4.78 -2.70 5.13
N GLY A 16 -5.08 -3.66 5.99
CA GLY A 16 -4.75 -3.57 7.42
C GLY A 16 -3.26 -3.36 7.67
N CYS A 17 -2.39 -4.02 6.89
CA CYS A 17 -0.94 -3.81 7.00
C CYS A 17 -0.51 -2.40 6.60
N VAL A 18 -1.07 -1.84 5.53
CA VAL A 18 -0.78 -0.45 5.13
C VAL A 18 -1.28 0.51 6.20
N GLU A 19 -2.49 0.33 6.71
CA GLU A 19 -3.04 1.16 7.79
C GLU A 19 -2.18 1.12 9.06
N GLU A 20 -1.75 -0.06 9.49
CA GLU A 20 -0.83 -0.25 10.63
C GLU A 20 0.53 0.41 10.35
N SER A 21 1.04 0.29 9.12
CA SER A 21 2.33 0.89 8.74
C SER A 21 2.30 2.42 8.67
N LEU A 22 1.10 3.01 8.53
CA LEU A 22 0.85 4.44 8.55
C LEU A 22 0.41 4.94 9.92
N GLU A 23 0.45 4.08 10.95
CA GLU A 23 0.21 4.50 12.32
C GLU A 23 1.25 5.55 12.73
N GLY A 24 0.76 6.68 13.23
CA GLY A 24 1.60 7.83 13.57
C GLY A 24 1.88 8.79 12.42
N MET A 25 1.45 8.49 11.18
CA MET A 25 1.41 9.49 10.11
C MET A 25 0.25 10.46 10.35
N SER A 26 0.52 11.75 10.15
CA SER A 26 -0.48 12.81 10.21
C SER A 26 -1.51 12.68 9.09
N ASP A 27 -2.68 13.28 9.28
CA ASP A 27 -3.71 13.36 8.24
C ASP A 27 -3.20 14.10 6.99
N ARG A 28 -2.31 15.08 7.16
CA ARG A 28 -1.69 15.82 6.05
C ARG A 28 -0.79 14.91 5.22
N GLY A 29 0.04 14.09 5.86
CA GLY A 29 0.89 13.12 5.17
C GLY A 29 0.09 12.08 4.40
N LYS A 30 -0.97 11.54 5.02
CA LYS A 30 -1.89 10.60 4.34
C LYS A 30 -2.58 11.24 3.14
N GLN A 31 -3.03 12.49 3.29
CA GLN A 31 -3.67 13.22 2.20
C GLN A 31 -2.72 13.45 1.02
N ILE A 32 -1.44 13.75 1.27
CA ILE A 32 -0.44 13.86 0.20
C ILE A 32 -0.29 12.53 -0.56
N MET A 33 -0.23 11.39 0.15
CA MET A 33 -0.18 10.07 -0.49
C MET A 33 -1.43 9.76 -1.31
N GLU A 34 -2.60 10.17 -0.82
CA GLU A 34 -3.85 9.98 -1.53
C GLU A 34 -4.00 10.86 -2.76
N ASP A 35 -3.59 12.12 -2.66
CA ASP A 35 -3.70 13.10 -3.74
C ASP A 35 -2.64 12.86 -4.82
N SER A 36 -1.51 12.23 -4.50
CA SER A 36 -0.49 11.87 -5.49
C SER A 36 -0.97 10.81 -6.48
N ASP A 37 -1.93 9.96 -6.09
CA ASP A 37 -2.46 8.86 -6.90
C ASP A 37 -1.35 7.95 -7.47
N GLY A 38 -0.27 7.77 -6.71
CA GLY A 38 0.88 6.94 -7.09
C GLY A 38 1.90 7.64 -8.01
N ASP A 39 1.73 8.93 -8.29
CA ASP A 39 2.74 9.74 -8.97
C ASP A 39 3.83 10.18 -7.99
N ASP A 40 5.00 9.56 -8.10
CA ASP A 40 6.17 9.83 -7.26
C ASP A 40 6.64 11.29 -7.35
N VAL A 41 6.53 11.92 -8.53
CA VAL A 41 6.96 13.32 -8.72
C VAL A 41 6.02 14.25 -7.98
N LYS A 42 4.71 14.04 -8.16
CA LYS A 42 3.68 14.82 -7.46
C LYS A 42 3.78 14.66 -5.95
N MET A 43 3.95 13.42 -5.47
CA MET A 43 4.15 13.14 -4.05
C MET A 43 5.38 13.89 -3.51
N GLN A 44 6.50 13.87 -4.24
CA GLN A 44 7.72 14.57 -3.83
C GLN A 44 7.50 16.09 -3.79
N GLU A 45 6.84 16.67 -4.79
CA GLU A 45 6.51 18.10 -4.84
C GLU A 45 5.63 18.53 -3.66
N ASP A 46 4.59 17.76 -3.35
CA ASP A 46 3.67 18.04 -2.26
C ASP A 46 4.34 17.89 -0.88
N PHE A 47 5.21 16.89 -0.68
CA PHE A 47 6.01 16.77 0.54
C PHE A 47 7.05 17.89 0.67
N MET A 48 7.64 18.37 -0.44
CA MET A 48 8.54 19.53 -0.40
C MET A 48 7.78 20.80 0.01
N ALA A 49 6.58 21.02 -0.52
CA ALA A 49 5.72 22.13 -0.12
C ALA A 49 5.35 22.03 1.36
N TYR A 50 4.95 20.85 1.81
CA TYR A 50 4.64 20.59 3.22
C TYR A 50 5.85 20.86 4.13
N MET A 51 7.06 20.47 3.73
CA MET A 51 8.29 20.74 4.50
C MET A 51 8.62 22.23 4.63
N ILE A 52 8.22 23.06 3.67
CA ILE A 52 8.37 24.52 3.77
C ILE A 52 7.34 25.11 4.76
N GLU A 53 6.13 24.57 4.79
CA GLU A 53 5.04 25.02 5.65
C GLU A 53 5.20 24.57 7.11
N ASP A 54 5.57 23.31 7.31
CA ASP A 54 5.78 22.64 8.59
C ASP A 54 6.85 21.54 8.45
N SER A 55 8.10 21.93 8.67
CA SER A 55 9.24 21.03 8.54
C SER A 55 9.20 19.88 9.55
N GLU A 56 8.75 20.13 10.78
CA GLU A 56 8.73 19.10 11.83
C GLU A 56 7.66 18.04 11.54
N GLY A 57 6.46 18.47 11.13
CA GLY A 57 5.38 17.57 10.70
C GLY A 57 5.77 16.75 9.48
N ALA A 58 6.33 17.40 8.45
CA ALA A 58 6.78 16.73 7.24
C ALA A 58 7.90 15.72 7.50
N GLU A 59 8.89 16.06 8.34
CA GLU A 59 9.95 15.13 8.72
C GLU A 59 9.42 13.92 9.49
N ALA A 60 8.47 14.13 10.42
CA ALA A 60 7.84 13.03 11.16
C ALA A 60 7.10 12.06 10.22
N ASP A 61 6.31 12.58 9.29
CA ASP A 61 5.57 11.77 8.31
C ASP A 61 6.53 11.03 7.35
N MET A 62 7.60 11.69 6.91
CA MET A 62 8.65 11.06 6.10
C MET A 62 9.38 9.94 6.86
N MET A 63 9.56 10.06 8.19
CA MET A 63 10.08 8.96 9.00
C MET A 63 9.11 7.78 9.07
N VAL A 64 7.80 8.01 9.09
CA VAL A 64 6.79 6.94 9.01
C VAL A 64 6.88 6.25 7.64
N LEU A 65 6.94 7.01 6.54
CA LEU A 65 7.14 6.46 5.19
C LEU A 65 8.43 5.62 5.08
N GLY A 66 9.53 6.12 5.66
CA GLY A 66 10.79 5.39 5.66
C GLY A 66 10.70 4.03 6.38
N LYS A 67 9.89 3.95 7.44
CA LYS A 67 9.64 2.71 8.19
C LYS A 67 8.59 1.82 7.53
N MET A 68 7.66 2.40 6.77
CA MET A 68 6.58 1.70 6.08
C MET A 68 7.12 0.54 5.25
N ARG A 69 8.22 0.75 4.51
CA ARG A 69 8.83 -0.32 3.69
C ARG A 69 9.16 -1.58 4.49
N LEU A 70 9.76 -1.44 5.68
CA LEU A 70 10.12 -2.59 6.52
C LEU A 70 8.87 -3.29 7.06
N SER A 71 7.86 -2.51 7.45
CA SER A 71 6.58 -3.03 7.92
C SER A 71 5.85 -3.81 6.82
N LEU A 72 5.79 -3.26 5.62
CA LEU A 72 5.20 -3.90 4.44
C LEU A 72 5.95 -5.17 4.03
N THR A 73 7.28 -5.20 4.11
CA THR A 73 8.04 -6.44 3.88
C THR A 73 7.66 -7.52 4.89
N SER A 74 7.60 -7.18 6.19
CA SER A 74 7.17 -8.15 7.21
C SER A 74 5.73 -8.60 7.02
N CYS A 75 4.84 -7.71 6.57
CA CYS A 75 3.49 -8.07 6.20
C CYS A 75 3.46 -9.03 5.00
N GLY A 76 4.21 -8.75 3.93
CA GLY A 76 4.31 -9.60 2.75
C GLY A 76 4.69 -11.03 3.11
N GLU A 77 5.73 -11.21 3.94
CA GLU A 77 6.13 -12.55 4.42
C GLU A 77 5.04 -13.26 5.24
N LYS A 78 4.22 -12.52 5.98
CA LYS A 78 3.08 -13.09 6.73
C LYS A 78 1.95 -13.48 5.79
N LEU A 79 1.67 -12.67 4.77
CA LEU A 79 0.65 -12.93 3.76
C LEU A 79 1.04 -14.15 2.92
N GLU A 80 2.27 -14.22 2.43
CA GLU A 80 2.79 -15.39 1.70
C GLU A 80 2.58 -16.68 2.48
N LYS A 81 2.89 -16.68 3.79
CA LYS A 81 2.66 -17.85 4.65
C LYS A 81 1.19 -18.15 4.90
N LYS A 82 0.36 -17.11 5.07
CA LYS A 82 -1.08 -17.26 5.35
C LYS A 82 -1.83 -17.77 4.11
N TYR A 83 -1.37 -17.38 2.93
CA TYR A 83 -1.96 -17.70 1.63
C TYR A 83 -1.03 -18.57 0.78
N ASP A 84 -0.26 -19.46 1.40
CA ASP A 84 0.71 -20.34 0.73
C ASP A 84 0.07 -21.16 -0.40
N ASP A 85 -1.19 -21.57 -0.22
CA ASP A 85 -1.99 -22.25 -1.25
C ASP A 85 -2.23 -21.39 -2.50
N VAL A 86 -2.29 -20.07 -2.38
CA VAL A 86 -2.41 -19.14 -3.51
C VAL A 86 -1.09 -19.10 -4.27
N TYR A 87 0.01 -18.83 -3.55
CA TYR A 87 1.36 -18.70 -4.10
C TYR A 87 1.93 -20.01 -4.67
N SER A 88 1.47 -21.16 -4.18
CA SER A 88 1.91 -22.47 -4.67
C SER A 88 1.19 -22.95 -5.93
N ASN A 89 0.03 -22.38 -6.27
CA ASN A 89 -0.85 -22.92 -7.31
C ASN A 89 -1.07 -21.98 -8.52
N GLU A 90 -0.72 -20.70 -8.39
CA GLU A 90 -0.95 -19.67 -9.42
C GLU A 90 0.37 -18.94 -9.72
N SER A 91 0.51 -18.36 -10.92
CA SER A 91 1.70 -17.58 -11.24
C SER A 91 1.68 -16.22 -10.55
N GLU A 92 2.84 -15.61 -10.33
CA GLU A 92 2.95 -14.26 -9.74
C GLU A 92 2.09 -13.24 -10.50
N ASP A 93 2.08 -13.29 -11.83
CA ASP A 93 1.25 -12.41 -12.67
C ASP A 93 -0.26 -12.61 -12.43
N GLU A 94 -0.72 -13.85 -12.29
CA GLU A 94 -2.14 -14.15 -12.02
C GLU A 94 -2.53 -13.68 -10.62
N ILE A 95 -1.65 -13.89 -9.64
CA ILE A 95 -1.84 -13.45 -8.26
C ILE A 95 -1.93 -11.93 -8.21
N MET A 96 -0.97 -11.21 -8.80
CA MET A 96 -0.94 -9.75 -8.81
C MET A 96 -2.16 -9.15 -9.49
N LYS A 97 -2.59 -9.71 -10.63
CA LYS A 97 -3.78 -9.24 -11.34
C LYS A 97 -5.04 -9.40 -10.48
N LYS A 98 -5.26 -10.58 -9.88
CA LYS A 98 -6.45 -10.82 -9.03
C LYS A 98 -6.41 -10.01 -7.74
N LEU A 99 -5.22 -9.79 -7.18
CA LEU A 99 -5.02 -8.96 -6.00
C LEU A 99 -5.35 -7.48 -6.28
N VAL A 100 -4.92 -6.94 -7.42
CA VAL A 100 -5.30 -5.60 -7.89
C VAL A 100 -6.82 -5.49 -8.03
N GLU A 101 -7.47 -6.47 -8.65
CA GLU A 101 -8.94 -6.51 -8.78
C GLU A 101 -9.62 -6.53 -7.39
N ALA A 102 -9.14 -7.37 -6.46
CA ALA A 102 -9.69 -7.47 -5.11
C ALA A 102 -9.49 -6.18 -4.29
N VAL A 103 -8.30 -5.59 -4.34
CA VAL A 103 -7.98 -4.33 -3.64
C VAL A 103 -8.84 -3.17 -4.15
N ASN A 104 -9.09 -3.10 -5.46
CA ASN A 104 -9.96 -2.08 -6.04
C ASN A 104 -11.43 -2.22 -5.61
N ASN A 105 -11.87 -3.41 -5.20
CA ASN A 105 -13.20 -3.66 -4.65
C ASN A 105 -13.34 -3.35 -3.14
N LEU A 106 -12.25 -3.02 -2.44
CA LEU A 106 -12.31 -2.63 -1.03
C LEU A 106 -13.00 -1.27 -0.86
N ASP A 107 -13.41 -0.95 0.36
CA ASP A 107 -13.97 0.35 0.70
C ASP A 107 -12.93 1.49 0.59
N ASP A 108 -13.40 2.74 0.66
CA ASP A 108 -12.55 3.95 0.56
C ASP A 108 -11.52 4.07 1.69
N GLY A 109 -11.71 3.38 2.83
CA GLY A 109 -10.71 3.33 3.92
C GLY A 109 -9.35 2.75 3.47
N CYS A 110 -9.34 1.92 2.43
CA CYS A 110 -8.13 1.29 1.90
C CYS A 110 -7.49 2.06 0.75
N LYS A 111 -7.78 3.36 0.58
CA LYS A 111 -7.37 4.14 -0.59
C LYS A 111 -5.85 4.15 -0.83
N ILE A 112 -5.06 4.35 0.22
CA ILE A 112 -3.59 4.33 0.09
C ILE A 112 -3.10 2.94 -0.33
N THR A 113 -3.70 1.87 0.19
CA THR A 113 -3.42 0.49 -0.23
C THR A 113 -3.70 0.30 -1.71
N LYS A 114 -4.84 0.79 -2.21
CA LYS A 114 -5.18 0.75 -3.64
C LYS A 114 -4.12 1.43 -4.48
N ILE A 115 -3.72 2.63 -4.09
CA ILE A 115 -2.69 3.41 -4.79
C ILE A 115 -1.37 2.64 -4.84
N LEU A 116 -0.87 2.14 -3.71
CA LEU A 116 0.41 1.44 -3.62
C LEU A 116 0.44 0.17 -4.49
N ILE A 117 -0.63 -0.62 -4.46
CA ILE A 117 -0.71 -1.88 -5.20
C ILE A 117 -0.88 -1.64 -6.69
N ASN A 118 -1.70 -0.67 -7.09
CA ASN A 118 -1.85 -0.30 -8.49
C ASN A 118 -0.53 0.24 -9.06
N ALA A 119 0.16 1.13 -8.33
CA ALA A 119 1.45 1.67 -8.75
C ALA A 119 2.52 0.58 -8.88
N GLY A 120 2.59 -0.34 -7.90
CA GLY A 120 3.51 -1.49 -7.94
C GLY A 120 3.23 -2.43 -9.12
N TYR A 121 1.95 -2.69 -9.42
CA TYR A 121 1.57 -3.51 -10.56
C TYR A 121 1.93 -2.86 -11.89
N GLU A 122 1.64 -1.57 -12.08
CA GLU A 122 2.02 -0.85 -13.32
C GLU A 122 3.54 -0.78 -13.50
N ALA A 123 4.33 -0.63 -12.43
CA ALA A 123 5.78 -0.62 -12.50
C ALA A 123 6.40 -1.98 -12.85
N SER A 124 5.64 -3.08 -12.70
CA SER A 124 6.09 -4.45 -12.98
C SER A 124 5.83 -4.92 -14.42
N LYS A 125 5.10 -4.13 -15.22
CA LYS A 125 4.78 -4.40 -16.63
C LYS A 125 5.85 -3.86 -17.60
#